data_AF-A0A821GWI3-F1
#
_entry.id   AF-A0A821GWI3-F1
#
_cell.length_a   1.000
_cell.length_b   1.000
_cell.length_c   1.000
_cell.angle_alpha   90.00
_cell.angle_beta   90.00
_cell.angle_gamma   90.00
#
_symmetry.space_group_name_H-M   'P 1'
#
loop_
_entity.id
_entity.type
_entity.pdbx_description
1 polymer ?
#
loop_
_entity_poly.entity_id
_entity_poly.type
_entity_poly.pdbx_seq_one_letter_code
_entity_poly.pdbx_strand_id
1 'polypeptide(L)'
;MLGFVFFNFHTFDQICYFLAVYFEQKRWDDCIKECEKSIDIGRENKADYKFIAKAYARIGNVKVQEKNSQEAIKYLNRSLLKDRNPDTIKRKQEIEKILREQEELAYINPKLAEQEKTKGNEFFQKADYPSALKHYT
;
A
#
# COMPACT_ATOMS: atom_id res chain seq x y z
N MET A 1 -24.01 33.31 -11.16
CA MET A 1 -22.92 32.85 -10.27
C MET A 1 -23.35 31.65 -9.40
N LEU A 2 -24.05 30.66 -9.99
CA LEU A 2 -24.56 29.46 -9.29
C LEU A 2 -24.08 28.14 -9.93
N GLY A 3 -23.42 28.20 -11.09
CA GLY A 3 -22.96 27.00 -11.82
C GLY A 3 -21.66 26.38 -11.30
N PHE A 4 -20.85 27.12 -10.54
CA PHE A 4 -19.56 26.60 -10.04
C PHE A 4 -19.71 25.72 -8.79
N VAL A 5 -20.74 25.95 -7.97
CA VAL A 5 -20.97 25.18 -6.74
C VAL A 5 -21.62 23.83 -7.03
N PHE A 6 -22.43 23.72 -8.09
CA PHE A 6 -23.08 22.47 -8.50
C PHE A 6 -22.12 21.44 -9.10
N PHE A 7 -21.03 21.89 -9.75
CA PHE A 7 -20.03 20.98 -10.31
C PHE A 7 -19.19 20.29 -9.22
N ASN A 8 -18.99 20.96 -8.08
CA ASN A 8 -18.12 20.47 -7.00
C ASN A 8 -18.73 19.33 -6.17
N PHE A 9 -20.06 19.26 -6.01
CA PHE A 9 -20.67 18.16 -5.26
C PHE A 9 -20.78 16.88 -6.07
N HIS A 10 -21.06 16.98 -7.37
CA HIS A 10 -21.26 15.83 -8.23
C HIS A 10 -19.95 15.07 -8.53
N THR A 11 -18.82 15.78 -8.63
CA THR A 11 -17.52 15.17 -8.95
C THR A 11 -16.94 14.34 -7.81
N PHE A 12 -17.22 14.66 -6.54
CA PHE A 12 -16.67 13.92 -5.40
C PHE A 12 -17.38 12.59 -5.12
N ASP A 13 -18.70 12.52 -5.28
CA ASP A 13 -19.40 11.23 -5.29
C ASP A 13 -19.03 10.39 -6.52
N GLN A 14 -18.71 11.04 -7.64
CA GLN A 14 -18.25 10.35 -8.85
C GLN A 14 -16.91 9.61 -8.62
N ILE A 15 -16.04 10.09 -7.73
CA ILE A 15 -14.80 9.38 -7.35
C ILE A 15 -15.11 8.08 -6.57
N CYS A 16 -16.17 8.06 -5.75
CA CYS A 16 -16.61 6.84 -5.08
C CYS A 16 -17.14 5.81 -6.10
N TYR A 17 -17.89 6.27 -7.10
CA TYR A 17 -18.38 5.43 -8.19
C TYR A 17 -17.23 4.87 -9.05
N PHE A 18 -16.24 5.70 -9.39
CA PHE A 18 -15.06 5.26 -10.12
C PHE A 18 -14.33 4.13 -9.40
N LEU A 19 -14.12 4.22 -8.08
CA LEU A 19 -13.45 3.14 -7.34
C LEU A 19 -14.18 1.80 -7.46
N ALA A 20 -15.52 1.81 -7.38
CA ALA A 20 -16.33 0.61 -7.52
C ALA A 20 -16.27 0.05 -8.95
N VAL A 21 -16.42 0.91 -9.95
CA VAL A 21 -16.36 0.51 -11.37
C VAL A 21 -14.99 -0.01 -11.76
N TYR A 22 -13.92 0.65 -11.32
CA TYR A 22 -12.55 0.23 -11.63
C TYR A 22 -12.12 -1.01 -10.86
N PHE A 23 -12.69 -1.26 -9.67
CA PHE A 23 -12.51 -2.52 -8.95
C PHE A 23 -13.10 -3.69 -9.75
N GLU A 24 -14.31 -3.52 -10.28
CA GLU A 24 -14.95 -4.52 -11.16
C GLU A 24 -14.20 -4.70 -12.49
N GLN A 25 -13.63 -3.61 -13.03
CA GLN A 25 -12.93 -3.63 -14.33
C GLN A 25 -11.41 -3.91 -14.25
N LYS A 26 -10.85 -4.04 -13.04
CA LYS A 26 -9.38 -4.18 -12.79
C LYS A 26 -8.50 -3.13 -13.47
N ARG A 27 -9.05 -1.94 -13.73
CA ARG A 27 -8.36 -0.83 -14.40
C ARG A 27 -7.85 0.18 -13.36
N TRP A 28 -6.77 -0.21 -12.68
CA TRP A 28 -6.20 0.54 -11.55
C TRP A 28 -5.54 1.86 -11.98
N ASP A 29 -4.80 1.85 -13.09
CA ASP A 29 -4.07 3.01 -13.62
C ASP A 29 -4.99 4.20 -13.94
N ASP A 30 -6.13 3.92 -14.55
CA ASP A 30 -7.09 4.96 -14.93
C ASP A 30 -7.76 5.57 -13.70
N CYS A 31 -8.02 4.76 -12.67
CA CYS A 31 -8.54 5.23 -11.40
C CYS A 31 -7.55 6.20 -10.72
N ILE A 32 -6.25 5.86 -10.73
CA ILE A 32 -5.21 6.72 -10.16
C ILE A 32 -5.13 8.04 -10.91
N LYS A 33 -5.10 8.02 -12.25
CA LYS A 33 -5.05 9.23 -13.08
C LYS A 33 -6.23 10.16 -12.82
N GLU A 34 -7.45 9.63 -12.73
CA GLU A 34 -8.63 10.46 -12.44
C GLU A 34 -8.61 11.03 -11.01
N CYS A 35 -8.11 10.26 -10.04
CA CYS A 35 -7.92 10.76 -8.68
C CYS A 35 -6.85 11.86 -8.61
N GLU A 36 -5.76 11.75 -9.36
CA GLU A 36 -4.70 12.77 -9.43
C GLU A 36 -5.22 14.06 -10.07
N LYS A 37 -5.93 13.96 -11.20
CA LYS A 37 -6.61 15.12 -11.80
C LYS A 37 -7.56 15.81 -10.83
N SER A 38 -8.34 15.03 -10.07
CA SER A 38 -9.25 15.58 -9.06
C SER A 38 -8.51 16.33 -7.94
N ILE A 39 -7.34 15.84 -7.54
CA ILE A 39 -6.49 16.53 -6.56
C ILE A 39 -5.98 17.85 -7.12
N ASP A 40 -5.54 17.87 -8.37
CA ASP A 40 -5.02 19.09 -9.02
C ASP A 40 -6.11 20.15 -9.17
N ILE A 41 -7.27 19.76 -9.71
CA ILE A 41 -8.46 20.63 -9.80
C ILE A 41 -8.88 21.12 -8.41
N GLY A 42 -8.86 20.24 -7.40
CA GLY A 42 -9.17 20.59 -6.02
C GLY A 42 -8.20 21.61 -5.42
N ARG A 43 -6.92 21.53 -5.77
CA ARG A 43 -5.89 22.49 -5.31
C ARG A 43 -6.02 23.84 -6.01
N GLU A 44 -6.27 23.85 -7.32
CA GLU A 44 -6.47 25.08 -8.10
C GLU A 44 -7.69 25.86 -7.60
N ASN A 45 -8.79 25.15 -7.30
CA ASN A 45 -10.04 25.75 -6.85
C ASN A 45 -10.10 25.97 -5.32
N LYS A 46 -9.03 25.66 -4.58
CA LYS A 46 -8.99 25.72 -3.10
C LYS A 46 -10.17 24.99 -2.44
N ALA A 47 -10.49 23.80 -2.95
CA ALA A 47 -11.52 22.93 -2.39
C ALA A 47 -11.19 22.51 -0.94
N ASP A 48 -12.21 22.10 -0.18
CA ASP A 48 -12.04 21.63 1.20
C ASP A 48 -11.01 20.48 1.25
N TYR A 49 -10.04 20.60 2.15
CA TYR A 49 -8.97 19.64 2.35
C TYR A 49 -9.46 18.23 2.64
N LYS A 50 -10.67 18.08 3.21
CA LYS A 50 -11.32 16.78 3.42
C LYS A 50 -11.50 16.00 2.13
N PHE A 51 -11.82 16.70 1.04
CA PHE A 51 -12.03 16.08 -0.26
C PHE A 51 -10.71 15.64 -0.91
N ILE A 52 -9.68 16.47 -0.79
CA ILE A 52 -8.31 16.13 -1.23
C ILE A 52 -7.78 14.93 -0.42
N ALA A 53 -8.03 14.88 0.88
CA ALA A 53 -7.66 13.75 1.73
C ALA A 53 -8.37 12.46 1.30
N LYS A 54 -9.67 12.52 0.98
CA LYS A 54 -10.43 11.38 0.46
C LYS A 54 -9.84 10.87 -0.86
N ALA A 55 -9.48 11.75 -1.79
CA ALA A 55 -8.85 11.35 -3.06
C ALA A 55 -7.51 10.61 -2.81
N TYR A 56 -6.68 11.12 -1.90
CA TYR A 56 -5.44 10.41 -1.51
C TYR A 56 -5.68 9.05 -0.85
N ALA A 57 -6.69 8.93 0.01
CA ALA A 57 -7.04 7.66 0.64
C ALA A 57 -7.54 6.63 -0.40
N ARG A 58 -8.25 7.09 -1.44
CA ARG A 58 -8.71 6.25 -2.56
C ARG A 58 -7.54 5.71 -3.38
N ILE A 59 -6.56 6.55 -3.74
CA ILE A 59 -5.32 6.11 -4.41
C ILE A 59 -4.60 5.06 -3.57
N GLY A 60 -4.49 5.30 -2.25
CA GLY A 60 -3.90 4.33 -1.32
C GLY A 60 -4.57 2.95 -1.40
N ASN A 61 -5.90 2.89 -1.42
CA ASN A 61 -6.64 1.62 -1.52
C ASN A 61 -6.41 0.90 -2.86
N VAL A 62 -6.33 1.63 -3.97
CA VAL A 62 -6.03 1.04 -5.29
C VAL A 62 -4.61 0.46 -5.30
N LYS A 63 -3.64 1.18 -4.76
CA LYS A 63 -2.24 0.71 -4.67
C LYS A 63 -2.07 -0.55 -3.82
N VAL A 64 -2.91 -0.74 -2.80
CA VAL A 64 -2.97 -2.02 -2.06
C VAL A 64 -3.39 -3.17 -2.97
N GLN A 65 -4.39 -2.95 -3.84
CA GLN A 65 -4.84 -3.98 -4.80
C GLN A 65 -3.79 -4.27 -5.87
N GLU A 66 -3.00 -3.27 -6.28
CA GLU A 66 -1.83 -3.44 -7.16
C GLU A 66 -0.65 -4.16 -6.48
N LYS A 67 -0.79 -4.62 -5.23
CA LYS A 67 0.27 -5.21 -4.40
C LYS A 67 1.45 -4.27 -4.13
N ASN A 68 1.29 -2.97 -4.35
CA ASN A 68 2.29 -1.97 -4.02
C ASN A 68 1.99 -1.32 -2.65
N SER A 69 2.14 -2.12 -1.60
CA SER A 69 1.85 -1.74 -0.21
C SER A 69 2.70 -0.54 0.26
N GLN A 70 3.95 -0.44 -0.20
CA GLN A 70 4.85 0.67 0.15
C GLN A 70 4.35 2.02 -0.40
N GLU A 71 3.92 2.04 -1.66
CA GLU A 71 3.37 3.23 -2.29
C GLU A 71 2.01 3.60 -1.68
N ALA A 72 1.18 2.60 -1.37
CA ALA A 72 -0.10 2.81 -0.68
C ALA A 72 0.08 3.58 0.65
N ILE A 73 1.06 3.19 1.48
CA ILE A 73 1.35 3.86 2.75
C ILE A 73 1.76 5.32 2.53
N LYS A 74 2.55 5.63 1.49
CA LYS A 74 2.95 7.01 1.16
C LYS A 74 1.73 7.88 0.85
N TYR A 75 0.79 7.39 0.04
CA TYR A 75 -0.43 8.12 -0.29
C TYR A 75 -1.39 8.25 0.91
N LEU A 76 -1.52 7.22 1.74
CA LEU A 76 -2.30 7.30 2.99
C LEU A 76 -1.72 8.30 3.98
N ASN A 77 -0.38 8.37 4.11
CA ASN A 77 0.26 9.42 4.92
C ASN A 77 -0.02 10.83 4.38
N ARG A 78 -0.02 11.00 3.05
CA ARG A 78 -0.41 12.28 2.42
C ARG A 78 -1.86 12.64 2.69
N SER A 79 -2.76 11.65 2.72
CA SER A 79 -4.16 11.85 3.14
C SER A 79 -4.24 12.32 4.59
N LEU A 80 -3.55 11.63 5.52
CA LEU A 80 -3.54 11.95 6.96
C LEU A 80 -2.95 13.32 7.29
N LEU A 81 -2.02 13.81 6.47
CA LEU A 81 -1.48 15.18 6.56
C LEU A 81 -2.54 16.25 6.27
N LYS A 82 -3.58 15.91 5.50
CA LYS A 82 -4.67 16.83 5.12
C LYS A 82 -5.88 16.70 6.04
N ASP A 83 -6.30 15.46 6.30
CA ASP A 83 -7.39 15.16 7.20
C ASP A 83 -7.04 13.94 8.06
N ARG A 84 -6.99 14.14 9.37
CA ARG A 84 -6.66 13.07 10.30
C ARG A 84 -7.91 12.26 10.61
N ASN A 85 -8.22 11.30 9.74
CA ASN A 85 -9.36 10.40 9.92
C ASN A 85 -8.94 9.08 10.60
N PRO A 86 -9.59 8.66 11.71
CA PRO A 86 -9.30 7.39 12.38
C PRO A 86 -9.43 6.16 11.48
N ASP A 87 -10.34 6.16 10.50
CA ASP A 87 -10.52 5.03 9.57
C ASP A 87 -9.30 4.87 8.65
N THR A 88 -8.73 5.99 8.21
CA THR A 88 -7.52 6.00 7.36
C THR A 88 -6.30 5.55 8.16
N ILE A 89 -6.24 5.87 9.46
CA ILE A 89 -5.18 5.40 10.37
C ILE A 89 -5.24 3.88 10.53
N LYS A 90 -6.43 3.32 10.82
CA LYS A 90 -6.62 1.86 10.94
C LYS A 90 -6.21 1.15 9.65
N ARG A 91 -6.66 1.66 8.50
CA ARG A 91 -6.32 1.12 7.18
C ARG A 91 -4.81 1.10 6.94
N LYS A 92 -4.11 2.19 7.29
CA LYS A 92 -2.65 2.28 7.19
C LYS A 92 -1.98 1.21 8.06
N GLN A 93 -2.41 1.04 9.31
CA GLN A 93 -1.84 0.05 10.23
C GLN A 93 -2.02 -1.39 9.72
N GLU A 94 -3.19 -1.71 9.13
CA GLU A 94 -3.43 -3.00 8.49
C GLU A 94 -2.42 -3.27 7.36
N ILE A 95 -2.19 -2.27 6.49
CA ILE A 95 -1.27 -2.39 5.35
C ILE A 95 0.18 -2.50 5.82
N GLU A 96 0.58 -1.75 6.84
CA GLU A 96 1.92 -1.84 7.45
C GLU A 96 2.18 -3.23 8.06
N LYS A 97 1.16 -3.84 8.67
CA LYS A 97 1.26 -5.21 9.19
C LYS A 97 1.46 -6.21 8.05
N ILE A 98 0.66 -6.11 6.99
CA ILE A 98 0.78 -6.98 5.81
C ILE A 98 2.16 -6.83 5.16
N LEU A 99 2.67 -5.59 5.03
CA LEU A 99 3.99 -5.33 4.47
C LEU A 99 5.09 -5.98 5.32
N ARG A 100 5.00 -5.85 6.65
CA ARG A 100 5.97 -6.47 7.57
C ARG A 100 5.96 -7.99 7.45
N GLU A 101 4.78 -8.61 7.41
CA GLU A 101 4.65 -10.06 7.21
C GLU A 101 5.23 -10.49 5.84
N GLN A 102 5.00 -9.71 4.78
CA GLN A 102 5.60 -9.96 3.46
C GLN A 102 7.13 -9.82 3.47
N GLU A 103 7.65 -8.82 4.16
CA GLU A 103 9.09 -8.59 4.33
C GLU A 103 9.72 -9.69 5.17
N GLU A 104 9.08 -10.15 6.24
CA GLU A 104 9.52 -11.28 7.06
C GLU A 104 9.55 -12.57 6.25
N LEU A 105 8.50 -12.86 5.46
CA LEU A 105 8.46 -14.02 4.57
C LEU A 105 9.53 -13.96 3.48
N ALA A 106 9.80 -12.77 2.92
CA ALA A 106 10.88 -12.58 1.96
C ALA A 106 12.27 -12.68 2.61
N TYR A 107 12.37 -12.31 3.90
CA TYR A 107 13.59 -12.38 4.69
C TYR A 107 13.89 -13.78 5.22
N ILE A 108 12.91 -14.70 5.26
CA ILE A 108 13.16 -16.14 5.37
C ILE A 108 13.87 -16.58 4.08
N ASN A 109 15.17 -16.31 4.08
CA ASN A 109 16.02 -16.28 2.91
C ASN A 109 16.43 -17.73 2.60
N PRO A 110 15.91 -18.36 1.54
CA PRO A 110 16.28 -19.73 1.19
C PRO A 110 17.79 -19.89 1.00
N LYS A 111 18.51 -18.81 0.65
CA LYS A 111 19.98 -18.80 0.62
C LYS A 111 20.63 -18.96 1.99
N LEU A 112 20.09 -18.35 3.05
CA LEU A 112 20.66 -18.49 4.38
C LEU A 112 20.41 -19.91 4.91
N ALA A 113 19.22 -20.45 4.66
CA ALA A 113 18.90 -21.85 4.96
C ALA A 113 19.79 -22.83 4.17
N GLU A 114 20.05 -22.54 2.89
CA GLU A 114 20.93 -23.35 2.04
C GLU A 114 22.41 -23.23 2.44
N GLN A 115 22.86 -22.05 2.87
CA GLN A 115 24.20 -21.80 3.42
C GLN A 115 24.44 -22.50 4.75
N GLU A 116 23.50 -22.44 5.69
CA GLU A 116 23.60 -23.16 6.95
C GLU A 116 23.53 -24.68 6.74
N LYS A 117 22.72 -25.15 5.80
CA LYS A 117 22.69 -26.56 5.39
C LYS A 117 24.01 -27.02 4.75
N THR A 118 24.65 -26.20 3.90
CA THR A 118 25.95 -26.54 3.30
C THR A 118 27.05 -26.58 4.36
N LYS A 119 27.09 -25.62 5.30
CA LYS A 119 28.02 -25.66 6.44
C LYS A 119 27.80 -26.90 7.31
N GLY A 120 26.55 -27.25 7.63
CA GLY A 120 26.21 -28.46 8.36
C GLY A 120 26.72 -29.73 7.65
N ASN A 121 26.54 -29.80 6.32
CA ASN A 121 27.04 -30.90 5.50
C ASN A 121 28.58 -30.99 5.50
N GLU A 122 29.29 -29.86 5.50
CA GLU A 122 30.76 -29.83 5.58
C GLU A 122 31.28 -30.36 6.93
N PHE A 123 30.66 -29.99 8.04
CA PHE A 123 31.00 -30.53 9.36
C PHE A 123 30.65 -32.00 9.50
N PHE A 124 29.54 -32.43 8.89
CA PHE A 124 29.13 -33.83 8.84
C PHE A 124 30.13 -34.70 8.07
N GLN A 125 30.63 -34.23 6.92
CA GLN A 125 31.68 -34.94 6.15
C GLN A 125 33.02 -35.02 6.92
N LYS A 126 33.30 -34.06 7.81
CA LYS A 126 34.48 -34.04 8.68
C LYS A 126 34.32 -34.90 9.96
N ALA A 127 33.22 -35.64 10.10
CA ALA A 127 32.86 -36.43 11.29
C ALA A 127 32.70 -35.60 12.59
N ASP A 128 32.55 -34.27 12.48
CA ASP A 128 32.26 -33.37 13.60
C ASP A 128 30.73 -33.20 13.74
N TYR A 129 30.09 -34.26 14.24
CA TYR A 129 28.65 -34.32 14.44
C TYR A 129 28.09 -33.28 15.42
N PRO A 130 28.76 -32.92 16.54
CA PRO A 130 28.30 -31.87 17.45
C PRO A 130 28.19 -30.50 16.79
N SER A 131 29.16 -30.15 15.93
CA SER A 131 29.15 -28.88 15.20
C SER A 131 28.13 -28.89 14.07
N ALA A 132 27.97 -30.01 13.37
CA ALA A 132 26.95 -30.16 12.32
C ALA A 132 25.51 -29.99 12.86
N LEU A 133 25.22 -30.53 14.06
CA LEU A 133 23.89 -30.44 14.66
C LEU A 133 23.44 -29.00 14.91
N LYS A 134 24.37 -28.12 15.28
CA LYS A 134 24.10 -26.69 15.52
C LYS A 134 23.69 -25.93 14.27
N HIS A 135 24.07 -26.42 13.08
CA HIS A 135 23.74 -25.78 11.80
C HIS A 135 22.47 -26.35 11.15
N TYR A 136 21.91 -27.44 11.69
CA TYR A 136 20.64 -28.03 11.23
C TYR A 136 19.41 -27.65 12.09
N THR A 137 19.61 -26.89 13.18
CA THR A 137 18.52 -26.40 14.06
C THR A 137 18.23 -24.94 13.77
#